data_AF-A0A419KVX4-F1
#
_entry.id   AF-A0A419KVX4-F1
#
_cell.length_a   1.000
_cell.length_b   1.000
_cell.length_c   1.000
_cell.angle_alpha   90.00
_cell.angle_beta   90.00
_cell.angle_gamma   90.00
#
_symmetry.space_group_name_H-M   'P 1'
#
loop_
_entity.id
_entity.type
_entity.pdbx_description
1 polymer ?
#
loop_
_entity_poly.entity_id
_entity_poly.type
_entity_poly.pdbx_seq_one_letter_code
_entity_poly.pdbx_strand_id
1 'polypeptide(L)'
;MISKEESPETPRELEEDLRKIIADMLSIFRFQIEISKEIQGRSGIMHEVDIVAEKKDDHSPTRLLIKCKSLMEETFLRLDEVLCFWAQLFDASADRGVIVTTCKVSEPAIKFAEHHQILILTARRPTELRYKILESELFQPKMN
;
A
#
# COMPACT_ATOMS: atom_id res chain seq x y z
N MET A 1 27.57 -2.70 -22.28
CA MET A 1 27.26 -3.51 -21.08
C MET A 1 25.77 -3.34 -20.84
N ILE A 2 24.98 -4.36 -21.16
CA ILE A 2 23.55 -4.36 -20.89
C ILE A 2 23.42 -4.88 -19.46
N SER A 3 23.04 -4.00 -18.53
CA SER A 3 22.71 -4.36 -17.16
C SER A 3 21.61 -5.43 -17.23
N LYS A 4 21.91 -6.66 -16.81
CA LYS A 4 20.87 -7.66 -16.56
C LYS A 4 20.03 -7.12 -15.41
N GLU A 5 18.77 -6.79 -15.66
CA GLU A 5 17.76 -6.76 -14.60
C GLU A 5 17.68 -8.18 -14.05
N GLU A 6 18.23 -8.40 -12.85
CA GLU A 6 18.08 -9.66 -12.13
C GLU A 6 16.60 -9.88 -11.85
N SER A 7 16.04 -10.96 -12.40
CA SER A 7 14.71 -11.42 -12.06
C SER A 7 14.74 -11.98 -10.63
N PRO A 8 13.78 -11.61 -9.75
CA PRO A 8 13.78 -12.08 -8.35
C PRO A 8 13.75 -13.62 -8.28
N GLU A 9 14.56 -14.21 -7.40
CA GLU A 9 14.79 -15.65 -7.32
C GLU A 9 13.66 -16.37 -6.55
N THR A 10 12.87 -15.66 -5.73
CA THR A 10 11.72 -16.21 -5.01
C THR A 10 10.49 -15.28 -4.90
N PRO A 11 9.27 -15.82 -4.62
CA PRO A 11 8.07 -15.02 -4.38
C PRO A 11 8.18 -13.97 -3.27
N ARG A 12 8.89 -14.34 -2.20
CA ARG A 12 9.12 -13.47 -1.04
C ARG A 12 10.04 -12.30 -1.38
N GLU A 13 11.07 -12.54 -2.18
CA GLU A 13 11.95 -11.46 -2.68
C GLU A 13 11.18 -10.47 -3.56
N LEU A 14 10.27 -10.95 -4.41
CA LEU A 14 9.43 -10.05 -5.24
C LEU A 14 8.53 -9.15 -4.37
N GLU A 15 7.96 -9.67 -3.29
CA GLU A 15 7.16 -8.87 -2.36
C GLU A 15 8.00 -7.91 -1.51
N GLU A 16 9.17 -8.34 -1.05
CA GLU A 16 10.13 -7.47 -0.37
C GLU A 16 10.59 -6.33 -1.30
N ASP A 17 10.82 -6.62 -2.58
CA ASP A 17 11.15 -5.63 -3.59
C ASP A 17 9.99 -4.67 -3.87
N LEU A 18 8.74 -5.17 -3.89
CA LEU A 18 7.55 -4.32 -4.00
C LEU A 18 7.47 -3.33 -2.84
N ARG A 19 7.65 -3.80 -1.60
CA ARG A 19 7.60 -2.95 -0.40
C ARG A 19 8.71 -1.90 -0.42
N LYS A 20 9.93 -2.27 -0.84
CA LYS A 20 11.05 -1.33 -1.02
C LYS A 20 10.73 -0.26 -2.07
N ILE A 21 10.19 -0.64 -3.23
CA ILE A 21 9.78 0.33 -4.26
C ILE A 21 8.78 1.35 -3.71
N ILE A 22 7.76 0.88 -2.97
CA ILE A 22 6.77 1.77 -2.36
C ILE A 22 7.45 2.70 -1.35
N ALA A 23 8.27 2.15 -0.45
CA ALA A 23 8.99 2.92 0.56
C ALA A 23 9.91 4.00 -0.05
N ASP A 24 10.68 3.65 -1.07
CA ASP A 24 11.57 4.57 -1.78
C ASP A 24 10.78 5.71 -2.43
N MET A 25 9.67 5.38 -3.09
CA MET A 25 8.82 6.39 -3.73
C MET A 25 8.15 7.31 -2.71
N LEU A 26 7.65 6.78 -1.60
CA LEU A 26 7.03 7.59 -0.55
C LEU A 26 8.04 8.44 0.24
N SER A 27 9.30 8.00 0.32
CA SER A 27 10.39 8.79 0.90
C SER A 27 10.62 10.09 0.12
N ILE A 28 10.48 10.08 -1.22
CA ILE A 28 10.56 11.28 -2.07
C ILE A 28 9.49 12.30 -1.66
N PHE A 29 8.32 11.81 -1.25
CA PHE A 29 7.20 12.62 -0.75
C PHE A 29 7.29 12.96 0.74
N ARG A 30 8.45 12.70 1.38
CA ARG A 30 8.76 12.98 2.79
C ARG A 30 7.92 12.22 3.81
N PHE A 31 7.37 11.05 3.44
CA PHE A 31 6.84 10.12 4.43
C PHE A 31 8.01 9.50 5.22
N GLN A 32 7.77 9.26 6.50
CA GLN A 32 8.52 8.33 7.34
C GLN A 32 7.89 6.95 7.15
N ILE A 33 8.69 5.95 6.79
CA ILE A 33 8.18 4.63 6.40
C ILE A 33 8.70 3.55 7.35
N GLU A 34 7.78 2.71 7.83
CA GLU A 34 8.08 1.47 8.54
C GLU A 34 7.51 0.29 7.75
N ILE A 35 8.34 -0.69 7.40
CA ILE A 35 7.95 -1.91 6.67
C ILE A 35 7.73 -3.04 7.67
N SER A 36 6.70 -3.86 7.44
CA SER A 36 6.34 -5.04 8.26
C SER A 36 6.18 -4.69 9.74
N LYS A 37 5.30 -3.72 10.01
CA LYS A 37 5.10 -3.16 11.35
C LYS A 37 3.89 -3.80 12.04
N GLU A 38 4.08 -4.20 13.29
CA GLU A 38 2.96 -4.49 14.19
C GLU A 38 2.45 -3.21 14.86
N ILE A 39 1.13 -3.01 14.81
CA ILE A 39 0.45 -1.86 15.41
C ILE A 39 -0.69 -2.37 16.29
N GLN A 40 -0.75 -1.90 17.53
CA GLN A 40 -1.91 -2.16 18.38
C GLN A 40 -3.08 -1.25 17.97
N GLY A 41 -4.21 -1.86 17.61
CA GLY A 41 -5.45 -1.15 17.34
C GLY A 41 -6.16 -0.68 18.60
N ARG A 42 -7.18 0.18 18.44
CA ARG A 42 -8.02 0.68 19.52
C ARG A 42 -8.78 -0.43 20.24
N SER A 43 -9.05 -1.53 19.56
CA SER A 43 -9.63 -2.75 20.12
C SER A 43 -8.68 -3.54 21.02
N GLY A 44 -7.37 -3.22 21.01
CA GLY A 44 -6.32 -3.97 21.68
C GLY A 44 -5.71 -5.09 20.82
N ILE A 45 -6.25 -5.36 19.63
CA ILE A 45 -5.72 -6.35 18.68
C ILE A 45 -4.39 -5.85 18.08
N MET A 46 -3.41 -6.74 17.96
CA MET A 46 -2.18 -6.48 17.20
C MET A 46 -2.42 -6.74 15.72
N HIS A 47 -2.15 -5.74 14.91
CA HIS A 47 -2.30 -5.78 13.46
C HIS A 47 -0.93 -5.76 12.79
N GLU A 48 -0.64 -6.75 11.95
CA GLU A 48 0.48 -6.69 11.03
C GLU A 48 0.13 -5.84 9.81
N VAL A 49 0.97 -4.84 9.52
CA VAL A 49 0.81 -3.95 8.38
C VAL A 49 2.06 -4.03 7.50
N ASP A 50 1.87 -4.21 6.20
CA ASP A 50 2.99 -4.34 5.26
C ASP A 50 3.83 -3.06 5.23
N ILE A 51 3.19 -1.89 5.17
CA ILE A 51 3.86 -0.59 5.27
C ILE A 51 3.00 0.41 6.03
N VAL A 52 3.63 1.11 6.97
CA VAL A 52 3.11 2.32 7.60
C VAL A 52 3.85 3.51 7.02
N ALA A 53 3.13 4.50 6.50
CA ALA A 53 3.71 5.73 6.00
C ALA A 53 3.10 6.93 6.74
N GLU A 54 3.94 7.65 7.48
CA GLU A 54 3.54 8.80 8.28
C GLU A 54 4.22 10.07 7.80
N LYS A 55 3.44 11.12 7.57
CA LYS A 55 3.95 12.44 7.23
C LYS A 55 3.52 13.44 8.28
N LYS A 56 4.50 14.04 8.95
CA LYS A 56 4.27 15.08 9.95
C LYS A 56 4.42 16.44 9.26
N ASP A 57 3.32 16.91 8.65
CA ASP A 57 3.21 18.28 8.17
C ASP A 57 2.46 19.12 9.22
N ASP A 58 2.86 20.37 9.43
CA ASP A 58 2.35 21.27 10.49
C ASP A 58 0.83 21.56 10.41
N HIS A 59 0.17 21.21 9.30
CA HIS A 59 -1.24 21.52 9.05
C HIS A 59 -2.13 20.28 8.83
N SER A 60 -1.56 19.15 8.42
CA SER A 60 -2.33 17.91 8.22
C SER A 60 -1.40 16.70 8.36
N PRO A 61 -1.15 16.21 9.59
CA PRO A 61 -0.48 14.93 9.75
C PRO A 61 -1.26 13.86 8.98
N THR A 62 -0.53 13.03 8.24
CA THR A 62 -1.13 11.98 7.40
C THR A 62 -0.51 10.64 7.75
N ARG A 63 -1.35 9.68 8.13
CA ARG A 63 -0.99 8.30 8.44
C ARG A 63 -1.68 7.37 7.46
N LEU A 64 -0.88 6.70 6.64
CA LEU A 64 -1.32 5.71 5.67
C LEU A 64 -0.94 4.32 6.16
N LEU A 65 -1.87 3.37 6.02
CA LEU A 65 -1.50 1.96 5.98
C LEU A 65 -1.58 1.48 4.54
N ILE A 66 -0.61 0.67 4.16
CA ILE A 66 -0.53 0.09 2.83
C ILE A 66 -0.45 -1.41 2.98
N LYS A 67 -1.35 -2.09 2.27
CA LYS A 67 -1.38 -3.54 2.13
C LYS A 67 -0.86 -3.94 0.76
N CYS A 68 0.04 -4.90 0.70
CA CYS A 68 0.51 -5.53 -0.51
C CYS A 68 -0.22 -6.87 -0.69
N LYS A 69 -0.69 -7.17 -1.91
CA LYS A 69 -1.24 -8.49 -2.24
C LYS A 69 -0.74 -8.95 -3.61
N SER A 70 -0.11 -10.11 -3.68
CA SER A 70 0.52 -10.60 -4.91
C SER A 70 -0.22 -11.78 -5.53
N LEU A 71 -0.07 -11.96 -6.85
CA LEU A 71 -0.57 -13.12 -7.60
C LEU A 71 0.01 -14.46 -7.12
N MET A 72 1.11 -14.41 -6.37
CA MET A 72 1.74 -15.60 -5.79
C MET A 72 0.97 -16.13 -4.59
N GLU A 73 0.21 -15.27 -3.92
CA GLU A 73 -0.71 -15.65 -2.83
C GLU A 73 -2.04 -16.11 -3.42
N GLU A 74 -2.70 -15.26 -4.21
CA GLU A 74 -3.99 -15.56 -4.84
C GLU A 74 -4.20 -14.79 -6.15
N THR A 75 -5.10 -15.29 -7.00
CA THR A 75 -5.35 -14.69 -8.32
C THR A 75 -6.22 -13.42 -8.29
N PHE A 76 -6.99 -13.22 -7.21
CA PHE A 76 -7.91 -12.08 -7.06
C PHE A 76 -7.73 -11.37 -5.73
N LEU A 77 -7.88 -10.05 -5.73
CA LEU A 77 -8.21 -9.27 -4.54
C LEU A 77 -9.74 -9.34 -4.32
N ARG A 78 -10.13 -10.03 -3.26
CA ARG A 78 -11.54 -10.28 -2.94
C ARG A 78 -12.11 -9.21 -1.99
N LEU A 79 -13.44 -9.14 -1.92
CA LEU A 79 -14.16 -8.18 -1.08
C LEU A 79 -13.88 -8.38 0.42
N ASP A 80 -13.82 -9.62 0.90
CA ASP A 80 -13.54 -9.95 2.30
C ASP A 80 -12.19 -9.38 2.74
N GLU A 81 -11.18 -9.40 1.86
CA GLU A 81 -9.86 -8.85 2.16
C GLU A 81 -9.86 -7.33 2.26
N VAL A 82 -10.61 -6.65 1.38
CA VAL A 82 -10.78 -5.18 1.44
C VAL A 82 -11.57 -4.79 2.68
N LEU A 83 -12.60 -5.57 3.06
CA LEU A 83 -13.36 -5.37 4.29
C LEU A 83 -12.48 -5.52 5.54
N CYS A 84 -11.66 -6.57 5.60
CA CYS A 84 -10.71 -6.78 6.69
C CYS A 84 -9.71 -5.62 6.78
N PHE A 85 -9.15 -5.19 5.63
CA PHE A 85 -8.23 -4.06 5.62
C PHE A 85 -8.90 -2.75 6.03
N TRP A 86 -10.15 -2.52 5.62
CA TRP A 86 -10.93 -1.37 6.08
C TRP A 86 -11.13 -1.37 7.60
N ALA A 87 -11.49 -2.52 8.18
CA ALA A 87 -11.62 -2.65 9.62
C ALA A 87 -10.29 -2.40 10.34
N GLN A 88 -9.17 -2.87 9.78
CA GLN A 88 -7.82 -2.61 10.28
C GLN A 88 -7.46 -1.11 10.23
N LEU A 89 -7.75 -0.41 9.12
CA LEU A 89 -7.54 1.05 9.01
C LEU A 89 -8.29 1.81 10.11
N PHE A 90 -9.57 1.46 10.30
CA PHE A 90 -10.40 2.06 11.33
C PHE A 90 -9.83 1.76 12.72
N ASP A 91 -9.50 0.51 13.02
CA ASP A 91 -9.01 0.12 14.34
C ASP A 91 -7.65 0.74 14.66
N ALA A 92 -6.75 0.82 13.68
CA ALA A 92 -5.42 1.42 13.79
C ALA A 92 -5.42 2.96 13.70
N SER A 93 -6.57 3.61 13.52
CA SER A 93 -6.69 5.08 13.37
C SER A 93 -5.82 5.64 12.24
N ALA A 94 -5.87 4.99 11.07
CA ALA A 94 -5.24 5.47 9.85
C ALA A 94 -6.13 6.50 9.15
N ASP A 95 -5.53 7.49 8.51
CA ASP A 95 -6.27 8.52 7.77
C ASP A 95 -6.80 7.97 6.45
N ARG A 96 -5.98 7.17 5.74
CA ARG A 96 -6.31 6.55 4.46
C ARG A 96 -5.62 5.19 4.32
N GLY A 97 -6.20 4.34 3.47
CA GLY A 97 -5.65 3.04 3.14
C GLY A 97 -5.29 2.93 1.67
N VAL A 98 -4.23 2.19 1.38
CA VAL A 98 -3.81 1.83 0.02
C VAL A 98 -3.65 0.32 -0.07
N ILE A 99 -4.19 -0.29 -1.12
CA ILE A 99 -3.90 -1.68 -1.46
C ILE A 99 -3.11 -1.69 -2.77
N VAL A 100 -1.87 -2.16 -2.73
CA VAL A 100 -1.04 -2.37 -3.91
C VAL A 100 -1.15 -3.84 -4.30
N THR A 101 -1.56 -4.12 -5.53
CA THR A 101 -1.77 -5.51 -5.95
C THR A 101 -1.36 -5.81 -7.38
N THR A 102 -0.88 -7.03 -7.61
CA THR A 102 -0.70 -7.58 -8.97
C THR A 102 -1.91 -8.40 -9.42
N CYS A 103 -2.86 -8.67 -8.51
CA CYS A 103 -4.04 -9.50 -8.73
C CYS A 103 -5.10 -8.79 -9.59
N LYS A 104 -6.03 -9.59 -10.14
CA LYS A 104 -7.29 -9.03 -10.63
C LYS A 104 -8.12 -8.56 -9.44
N VAL A 105 -8.85 -7.47 -9.57
CA VAL A 105 -9.71 -6.96 -8.48
C VAL A 105 -11.16 -7.31 -8.81
N SER A 106 -11.87 -7.90 -7.84
CA SER A 106 -13.29 -8.19 -8.01
C SER A 106 -14.11 -6.90 -8.04
N GLU A 107 -15.18 -6.85 -8.85
CA GLU A 107 -16.05 -5.66 -8.93
C GLU A 107 -16.63 -5.22 -7.58
N PRO A 108 -17.08 -6.14 -6.68
CA PRO A 108 -17.52 -5.74 -5.35
C PRO A 108 -16.40 -5.09 -4.51
N ALA A 109 -15.16 -5.58 -4.63
CA ALA A 109 -14.01 -5.01 -3.92
C ALA A 109 -13.69 -3.60 -4.42
N ILE A 110 -13.78 -3.34 -5.72
CA ILE A 110 -13.63 -2.00 -6.30
C ILE A 110 -14.67 -1.06 -5.72
N LYS A 111 -15.97 -1.42 -5.81
CA LYS A 111 -17.06 -0.57 -5.33
C LYS A 111 -16.95 -0.25 -3.84
N PHE A 112 -16.55 -1.24 -3.04
CA PHE A 112 -16.36 -1.05 -1.61
C PHE A 112 -15.18 -0.12 -1.30
N ALA A 113 -14.04 -0.34 -1.96
CA ALA A 113 -12.85 0.49 -1.80
C ALA A 113 -13.10 1.95 -2.19
N GLU A 114 -13.77 2.18 -3.32
CA GLU A 114 -14.15 3.53 -3.78
C GLU A 114 -15.06 4.23 -2.76
N HIS A 115 -16.08 3.54 -2.26
CA HIS A 115 -17.01 4.09 -1.26
C HIS A 115 -16.30 4.51 0.04
N HIS A 116 -15.30 3.73 0.47
CA HIS A 116 -14.54 3.97 1.70
C HIS A 116 -13.20 4.69 1.49
N GLN A 117 -12.97 5.26 0.30
CA GLN A 117 -11.75 5.99 -0.04
C GLN A 117 -10.45 5.20 0.19
N ILE A 118 -10.49 3.88 -0.06
CA ILE A 118 -9.30 3.02 -0.11
C ILE A 118 -8.78 3.03 -1.54
N LEU A 119 -7.54 3.47 -1.72
CA LEU A 119 -6.91 3.49 -3.04
C LEU A 119 -6.44 2.08 -3.41
N ILE A 120 -6.89 1.54 -4.53
CA ILE A 120 -6.35 0.29 -5.08
C ILE A 120 -5.41 0.61 -6.23
N LEU A 121 -4.13 0.27 -6.09
CA LEU A 121 -3.12 0.38 -7.13
C LEU A 121 -2.82 -1.01 -7.70
N THR A 122 -3.39 -1.30 -8.87
CA THR A 122 -2.98 -2.49 -9.63
C THR A 122 -1.75 -2.16 -10.47
N ALA A 123 -0.66 -2.92 -10.29
CA ALA A 123 0.55 -2.82 -11.09
C ALA A 123 1.20 -4.19 -11.24
N ARG A 124 1.65 -4.55 -12.45
CA ARG A 124 2.34 -5.83 -12.72
C ARG A 124 3.85 -5.70 -12.83
N ARG A 125 4.35 -4.47 -12.95
CA ARG A 125 5.78 -4.17 -13.10
C ARG A 125 6.19 -3.05 -12.14
N PRO A 126 7.43 -3.07 -11.62
CA PRO A 126 7.99 -1.99 -10.81
C PRO A 126 7.79 -0.60 -11.40
N THR A 127 8.05 -0.44 -12.70
CA THR A 127 7.95 0.88 -13.37
C THR A 127 6.52 1.40 -13.40
N GLU A 128 5.54 0.52 -13.68
CA GLU A 128 4.12 0.87 -13.65
C GLU A 128 3.68 1.33 -12.26
N LEU A 129 4.13 0.64 -11.21
CA LEU A 129 3.85 1.04 -9.84
C LEU A 129 4.44 2.41 -9.51
N ARG A 130 5.70 2.66 -9.89
CA ARG A 130 6.34 3.97 -9.68
C ARG A 130 5.52 5.09 -10.33
N TYR A 131 5.09 4.92 -11.59
CA TYR A 131 4.24 5.91 -12.26
C TYR A 131 2.92 6.14 -11.53
N LYS A 132 2.21 5.08 -11.13
CA LYS A 132 0.95 5.20 -10.39
C LYS A 132 1.11 5.89 -9.03
N ILE A 133 2.22 5.66 -8.33
CA ILE A 133 2.52 6.38 -7.09
C ILE A 133 2.80 7.87 -7.38
N LEU A 134 3.54 8.19 -8.45
CA LEU A 134 3.83 9.58 -8.83
C LEU A 134 2.56 10.36 -9.21
N GLU A 135 1.64 9.75 -9.95
CA GLU A 135 0.40 10.40 -10.42
C GLU A 135 -0.67 10.52 -9.33
N SER A 136 -0.56 9.76 -8.24
CA SER A 136 -1.57 9.75 -7.19
C SER A 136 -1.48 10.99 -6.30
N GLU A 137 -2.53 11.81 -6.34
CA GLU A 137 -2.70 12.99 -5.48
C GLU A 137 -2.64 12.67 -3.98
N LEU A 138 -2.93 11.41 -3.59
CA LEU A 138 -2.85 10.95 -2.19
C LEU A 138 -1.45 11.12 -1.59
N PHE A 139 -0.40 10.96 -2.41
CA PHE A 139 0.98 11.00 -1.95
C PHE A 139 1.65 12.35 -2.23
N GLN A 140 1.06 13.17 -3.09
CA GLN A 140 1.64 14.45 -3.47
C GLN A 140 1.52 15.46 -2.32
N PRO A 141 2.48 16.41 -2.21
CA PRO A 141 2.32 17.55 -1.32
C PRO A 141 1.10 18.35 -1.74
N LYS A 142 0.22 18.68 -0.79
CA LYS A 142 -0.82 19.68 -1.05
C LYS A 142 -0.12 21.02 -1.30
N MET A 143 -0.16 21.51 -2.53
CA MET A 143 0.27 22.86 -2.84
C MET A 143 -0.82 23.82 -2.32
N ASN A 144 -0.43 24.69 -1.40
CA ASN A 144 -1.25 25.83 -0.98
C ASN A 144 -1.06 27.00 -1.96
#